data_AF-A0A497FMN0-F1
#
_entry.id   AF-A0A497FMN0-F1
#
_cell.length_a   1.000
_cell.length_b   1.000
_cell.length_c   1.000
_cell.angle_alpha   90.00
_cell.angle_beta   90.00
_cell.angle_gamma   90.00
#
_symmetry.space_group_name_H-M   'P 1'
#
loop_
_entity.id
_entity.type
_entity.pdbx_description
1 polymer ?
#
loop_
_entity_poly.entity_id
_entity_poly.type
_entity_poly.pdbx_seq_one_letter_code
_entity_poly.pdbx_strand_id
1 'polypeptide(L)'
;MPPISYRNEFRKTVQQAEDILRKINDILSEMNSIFRRVKESERFSKRGGLDEATFKALRDEALREACTCFLKYLDFLEEAKVALQDLKVVHAKAMLQLDEARKGRSIGAERSDYYTILRGRLKEIAETIESLNKVIKGLNSELFLFLLESYVEKALELNGLDKASRVMELAREFGDKWSDERLRIESELSSLDSRIEELNEKLREIEVRFALGEYDKSTFEEKRLAVERELEKIVNERDAKERMLEERDARFLRALEKLEVILGEKQ
;
A
#
# COMPACT_ATOMS: atom_id res chain seq x y z
N MET A 1 1.58 32.06 -31.67
CA MET A 1 0.55 31.16 -31.08
C MET A 1 0.88 29.69 -31.34
N PRO A 2 0.71 28.76 -30.38
CA PRO A 2 0.82 27.33 -30.66
C PRO A 2 -0.37 26.92 -31.54
N PRO A 3 -0.20 26.01 -32.51
CA PRO A 3 -1.28 25.59 -33.38
C PRO A 3 -2.47 25.05 -32.56
N ILE A 4 -3.69 25.40 -32.96
CA ILE A 4 -4.94 25.03 -32.27
C ILE A 4 -5.03 23.52 -32.03
N SER A 5 -4.50 22.72 -32.96
CA SER A 5 -4.36 21.26 -32.86
C SER A 5 -3.62 20.81 -31.59
N TYR A 6 -2.54 21.49 -31.20
CA TYR A 6 -1.73 21.13 -30.04
C TYR A 6 -2.41 21.48 -28.71
N ARG A 7 -3.25 22.54 -28.70
CA ARG A 7 -4.05 22.91 -27.52
C ARG A 7 -5.12 21.85 -27.22
N ASN A 8 -5.71 21.28 -28.27
CA ASN A 8 -6.76 20.26 -28.14
C ASN A 8 -6.18 18.89 -27.77
N GLU A 9 -5.02 18.51 -28.32
CA GLU A 9 -4.30 17.28 -27.95
C GLU A 9 -3.91 17.30 -26.46
N PHE A 10 -3.25 18.37 -26.00
CA PHE A 10 -2.89 18.57 -24.58
C PHE A 10 -4.07 18.38 -23.63
N ARG A 11 -5.15 19.14 -23.86
CA ARG A 11 -6.31 19.17 -22.95
C ARG A 11 -7.01 17.82 -22.92
N LYS A 12 -7.07 17.13 -24.06
CA LYS A 12 -7.66 15.80 -24.16
C LYS A 12 -6.85 14.77 -23.37
N THR A 13 -5.53 14.76 -23.51
CA THR A 13 -4.67 13.80 -22.79
C THR A 13 -4.70 14.01 -21.28
N VAL A 14 -4.66 15.26 -20.81
CA VAL A 14 -4.79 15.57 -19.38
C VAL A 14 -6.16 15.14 -18.85
N GLN A 15 -7.26 15.51 -19.54
CA GLN A 15 -8.60 15.10 -19.12
C GLN A 15 -8.77 13.58 -19.05
N GLN A 16 -8.24 12.86 -20.04
CA GLN A 16 -8.27 11.39 -20.04
C GLN A 16 -7.53 10.81 -18.83
N ALA A 17 -6.36 11.35 -18.50
CA ALA A 17 -5.60 10.93 -17.33
C ALA A 17 -6.33 11.23 -16.01
N GLU A 18 -6.96 12.41 -15.90
CA GLU A 18 -7.78 12.78 -14.74
C GLU A 18 -9.00 11.87 -14.58
N ASP A 19 -9.68 11.54 -15.68
CA ASP A 19 -10.81 10.61 -15.68
C ASP A 19 -10.39 9.22 -15.21
N ILE A 20 -9.23 8.73 -15.66
CA ILE A 20 -8.65 7.45 -15.20
C ILE A 20 -8.28 7.52 -13.71
N LEU A 21 -7.65 8.61 -13.27
CA LEU A 21 -7.35 8.83 -11.85
C LEU A 21 -8.61 8.78 -10.99
N ARG A 22 -9.70 9.41 -11.45
CA ARG A 22 -10.99 9.36 -10.75
C ARG A 22 -11.50 7.93 -10.63
N LYS A 23 -11.56 7.19 -11.75
CA LYS A 23 -11.99 5.78 -11.75
C LYS A 23 -11.16 4.93 -10.79
N ILE A 24 -9.84 5.12 -10.74
CA ILE A 24 -8.99 4.37 -9.83
C ILE A 24 -9.24 4.76 -8.37
N ASN A 25 -9.39 6.05 -8.07
CA ASN A 25 -9.68 6.48 -6.71
C ASN A 25 -11.04 5.95 -6.23
N ASP A 26 -12.05 5.94 -7.11
CA ASP A 26 -13.38 5.39 -6.80
C ASP A 26 -13.29 3.89 -6.49
N ILE A 27 -12.61 3.10 -7.33
CA ILE A 27 -12.48 1.65 -7.09
C ILE A 27 -11.62 1.34 -5.85
N LEU A 28 -10.58 2.14 -5.58
CA LEU A 28 -9.78 2.01 -4.35
C LEU A 28 -10.62 2.32 -3.10
N SER A 29 -11.51 3.31 -3.16
CA SER A 29 -12.43 3.62 -2.07
C SER A 29 -13.37 2.45 -1.80
N GLU A 30 -13.92 1.85 -2.85
CA GLU A 30 -14.78 0.66 -2.78
C GLU A 30 -14.06 -0.54 -2.15
N MET A 31 -12.85 -0.86 -2.63
CA MET A 31 -12.01 -1.92 -2.06
C MET A 31 -11.71 -1.69 -0.57
N ASN A 32 -11.40 -0.45 -0.17
CA ASN A 32 -11.15 -0.11 1.22
C ASN A 32 -12.40 -0.29 2.08
N SER A 33 -13.57 0.04 1.56
CA SER A 33 -14.86 -0.19 2.24
C SER A 33 -15.10 -1.68 2.48
N ILE A 34 -14.91 -2.51 1.44
CA ILE A 34 -15.05 -3.97 1.54
C ILE A 34 -14.07 -4.54 2.58
N PHE A 35 -12.80 -4.14 2.50
CA PHE A 35 -11.76 -4.57 3.43
C PHE A 35 -12.10 -4.23 4.89
N ARG A 36 -12.61 -3.01 5.16
CA ARG A 36 -13.07 -2.62 6.50
C ARG A 36 -14.24 -3.47 6.97
N ARG A 37 -15.23 -3.73 6.10
CA ARG A 37 -16.38 -4.57 6.42
C ARG A 37 -15.98 -5.99 6.81
N VAL A 38 -14.98 -6.57 6.12
CA VAL A 38 -14.43 -7.89 6.48
C VAL A 38 -13.75 -7.86 7.84
N LYS A 39 -12.88 -6.87 8.08
CA LYS A 39 -12.21 -6.69 9.39
C LYS A 39 -13.19 -6.50 10.55
N GLU A 40 -14.27 -5.76 10.33
CA GLU A 40 -15.31 -5.59 11.33
C GLU A 40 -16.06 -6.91 11.59
N SER A 41 -16.40 -7.65 10.54
CA SER A 41 -17.05 -8.96 10.64
C SER A 41 -16.18 -9.96 11.41
N GLU A 42 -14.86 -9.98 11.17
CA GLU A 42 -13.90 -10.79 11.92
C GLU A 42 -13.87 -10.42 13.41
N ARG A 43 -13.92 -9.11 13.72
CA ARG A 43 -13.96 -8.63 15.12
C ARG A 43 -15.25 -9.06 15.81
N PHE A 44 -16.39 -9.02 15.13
CA PHE A 44 -17.67 -9.47 15.68
C PHE A 44 -17.69 -10.98 15.89
N SER A 45 -17.20 -11.77 14.94
CA SER A 45 -17.07 -13.22 15.08
C SER A 45 -16.18 -13.60 16.27
N LYS A 46 -14.99 -12.99 16.40
CA LYS A 46 -14.08 -13.22 17.55
C LYS A 46 -14.70 -12.90 18.91
N ARG A 47 -15.70 -12.02 18.96
CA ARG A 47 -16.44 -11.64 20.18
C ARG A 47 -17.70 -12.49 20.41
N GLY A 48 -17.98 -13.47 19.55
CA GLY A 48 -19.19 -14.28 19.61
C GLY A 48 -20.46 -13.54 19.15
N GLY A 49 -20.32 -12.40 18.47
CA GLY A 49 -21.44 -11.61 17.96
C GLY A 49 -21.99 -12.09 16.61
N LEU A 50 -21.30 -13.02 15.95
CA LEU A 50 -21.70 -13.67 14.71
C LEU A 50 -21.44 -15.17 14.85
N ASP A 51 -22.39 -15.99 14.40
CA ASP A 51 -22.14 -17.41 14.24
C ASP A 51 -21.21 -17.67 13.04
N GLU A 52 -20.52 -18.81 13.08
CA GLU A 52 -19.49 -19.18 12.10
C GLU A 52 -20.05 -19.28 10.67
N ALA A 53 -21.29 -19.75 10.50
CA ALA A 53 -21.89 -19.91 9.17
C ALA A 53 -22.19 -18.54 8.55
N THR A 54 -22.76 -17.62 9.34
CA THR A 54 -23.00 -16.23 8.90
C THR A 54 -21.70 -15.51 8.58
N PHE A 55 -20.67 -15.65 9.43
CA PHE A 55 -19.36 -15.06 9.17
C PHE A 55 -18.75 -15.58 7.87
N LYS A 56 -18.79 -16.90 7.63
CA LYS A 56 -18.27 -17.51 6.41
C LYS A 56 -19.02 -17.03 5.16
N ALA A 57 -20.34 -16.89 5.22
CA ALA A 57 -21.15 -16.39 4.11
C ALA A 57 -20.80 -14.92 3.76
N LEU A 58 -20.73 -14.05 4.78
CA LEU A 58 -20.34 -12.65 4.62
C LEU A 58 -18.92 -12.50 4.06
N ARG A 59 -18.00 -13.35 4.51
CA ARG A 59 -16.62 -13.37 4.01
C ARG A 59 -16.59 -13.78 2.54
N ASP A 60 -17.30 -14.84 2.16
CA ASP A 60 -17.32 -15.32 0.77
C ASP A 60 -17.86 -14.25 -0.20
N GLU A 61 -18.95 -13.58 0.18
CA GLU A 61 -19.54 -12.47 -0.57
C GLU A 61 -18.55 -11.31 -0.70
N ALA A 62 -17.93 -10.89 0.41
CA ALA A 62 -16.95 -9.81 0.40
C ALA A 62 -15.70 -10.14 -0.44
N LEU A 63 -15.24 -11.39 -0.44
CA LEU A 63 -14.13 -11.83 -1.28
C LEU A 63 -14.50 -11.82 -2.77
N ARG A 64 -15.73 -12.17 -3.12
CA ARG A 64 -16.21 -12.09 -4.51
C ARG A 64 -16.31 -10.64 -4.98
N GLU A 65 -16.87 -9.75 -4.15
CA GLU A 65 -16.93 -8.31 -4.44
C GLU A 65 -15.54 -7.69 -4.58
N ALA A 66 -14.64 -8.01 -3.64
CA ALA A 66 -13.25 -7.54 -3.67
C ALA A 66 -12.52 -8.01 -4.95
N CYS A 67 -12.71 -9.25 -5.37
CA CYS A 67 -12.06 -9.79 -6.57
C CYS A 67 -12.60 -9.08 -7.82
N THR A 68 -13.91 -8.84 -7.87
CA THR A 68 -14.53 -8.09 -8.97
C THR A 68 -13.97 -6.66 -9.05
N CYS A 69 -13.82 -5.99 -7.91
CA CYS A 69 -13.18 -4.68 -7.86
C CYS A 69 -11.72 -4.76 -8.31
N PHE A 70 -11.00 -5.80 -7.89
CA PHE A 70 -9.59 -5.97 -8.21
C PHE A 70 -9.36 -6.16 -9.70
N LEU A 71 -10.18 -6.98 -10.37
CA LEU A 71 -10.12 -7.14 -11.83
C LEU A 71 -10.31 -5.80 -12.56
N LYS A 72 -11.33 -5.01 -12.17
CA LYS A 72 -11.55 -3.66 -12.75
C LYS A 72 -10.37 -2.72 -12.48
N TYR A 73 -9.80 -2.78 -11.29
CA TYR A 73 -8.62 -1.99 -10.95
C TYR A 73 -7.41 -2.35 -11.82
N LEU A 74 -7.21 -3.64 -12.13
CA LEU A 74 -6.15 -4.06 -13.06
C LEU A 74 -6.36 -3.48 -14.46
N ASP A 75 -7.60 -3.41 -14.94
CA ASP A 75 -7.91 -2.75 -16.22
C ASP A 75 -7.57 -1.25 -16.17
N PHE A 76 -8.00 -0.56 -15.12
CA PHE A 76 -7.70 0.87 -14.95
C PHE A 76 -6.21 1.14 -14.76
N LEU A 77 -5.45 0.22 -14.17
CA LEU A 77 -4.00 0.33 -14.08
C LEU A 77 -3.33 0.28 -15.46
N GLU A 78 -3.80 -0.57 -16.36
CA GLU A 78 -3.28 -0.59 -17.73
C GLU A 78 -3.68 0.68 -18.50
N GLU A 79 -4.92 1.15 -18.37
CA GLU A 79 -5.33 2.47 -18.89
C GLU A 79 -4.43 3.60 -18.35
N ALA A 80 -4.12 3.58 -17.06
CA ALA A 80 -3.27 4.57 -16.40
C ALA A 80 -1.83 4.54 -16.90
N LYS A 81 -1.26 3.36 -17.17
CA LYS A 81 0.08 3.24 -17.76
C LYS A 81 0.14 3.84 -19.16
N VAL A 82 -0.88 3.60 -19.98
CA VAL A 82 -0.98 4.18 -21.34
C VAL A 82 -1.10 5.71 -21.23
N ALA A 83 -2.01 6.21 -20.40
CA ALA A 83 -2.18 7.65 -20.18
C ALA A 83 -0.90 8.32 -19.63
N LEU A 84 -0.16 7.64 -18.76
CA LEU A 84 1.12 8.10 -18.25
C LEU A 84 2.17 8.22 -19.36
N GLN A 85 2.23 7.27 -20.29
CA GLN A 85 3.12 7.33 -21.45
C GLN A 85 2.75 8.51 -22.37
N ASP A 86 1.47 8.68 -22.66
CA ASP A 86 0.97 9.78 -23.49
C ASP A 86 1.29 11.15 -22.85
N LEU A 87 1.06 11.29 -21.53
CA LEU A 87 1.42 12.51 -20.80
C LEU A 87 2.92 12.79 -20.83
N LYS A 88 3.78 11.76 -20.74
CA LYS A 88 5.24 11.94 -20.86
C LYS A 88 5.63 12.46 -22.24
N VAL A 89 4.97 11.99 -23.30
CA VAL A 89 5.19 12.49 -24.67
C VAL A 89 4.74 13.96 -24.78
N VAL A 90 3.55 14.30 -24.29
CA VAL A 90 3.05 15.68 -24.29
C VAL A 90 3.94 16.60 -23.45
N HIS A 91 4.42 16.14 -22.29
CA HIS A 91 5.36 16.85 -21.44
C HIS A 91 6.66 17.16 -22.18
N ALA A 92 7.26 16.16 -22.83
CA ALA A 92 8.50 16.33 -23.60
C ALA A 92 8.32 17.33 -24.76
N LYS A 93 7.23 17.22 -25.53
CA LYS A 93 6.89 18.18 -26.59
C LYS A 93 6.74 19.61 -26.03
N ALA A 94 6.06 19.78 -24.90
CA ALA A 94 5.86 21.09 -24.27
C ALA A 94 7.18 21.68 -23.72
N MET A 95 8.07 20.85 -23.20
CA MET A 95 9.42 21.25 -22.76
C MET A 95 10.28 21.73 -23.93
N LEU A 96 10.23 21.03 -25.08
CA LEU A 96 10.93 21.46 -26.30
C LEU A 96 10.42 22.82 -26.80
N GLN A 97 9.10 23.03 -26.83
CA GLN A 97 8.51 24.32 -27.20
C GLN A 97 8.94 25.46 -26.24
N LEU A 98 9.08 25.15 -24.95
CA LEU A 98 9.56 26.12 -23.96
C LEU A 98 11.03 26.49 -24.22
N ASP A 99 11.87 25.52 -24.57
CA ASP A 99 13.28 25.73 -24.87
C ASP A 99 13.49 26.50 -26.19
N GLU A 100 12.71 26.19 -27.23
CA GLU A 100 12.71 26.92 -28.50
C GLU A 100 12.28 28.38 -28.32
N ALA A 101 11.24 28.61 -27.49
CA ALA A 101 10.83 29.95 -27.13
C ALA A 101 11.97 30.71 -26.43
N ARG A 102 12.70 30.05 -25.50
CA ARG A 102 13.83 30.64 -24.75
C ARG A 102 14.97 31.05 -25.67
N LYS A 103 15.27 30.23 -26.68
CA LYS A 103 16.35 30.43 -27.65
C LYS A 103 16.11 31.54 -28.69
N GLY A 104 15.09 32.39 -28.54
CA GLY A 104 14.98 33.58 -29.40
C GLY A 104 14.18 33.41 -30.70
N ARG A 105 13.70 32.20 -31.03
CA ARG A 105 13.16 31.90 -32.38
C ARG A 105 11.73 32.40 -32.65
N SER A 106 11.09 33.09 -31.70
CA SER A 106 9.75 33.67 -31.84
C SER A 106 9.72 35.08 -31.24
N ILE A 107 9.60 36.09 -32.12
CA ILE A 107 9.73 37.54 -31.84
C ILE A 107 8.35 38.13 -31.53
N GLY A 108 8.14 38.74 -30.34
CA GLY A 108 6.95 39.54 -30.03
C GLY A 108 6.56 39.67 -28.54
N ALA A 109 5.79 40.71 -28.20
CA ALA A 109 5.24 41.02 -26.86
C ALA A 109 4.27 39.95 -26.32
N GLU A 110 3.75 39.07 -27.18
CA GLU A 110 2.99 37.86 -26.83
C GLU A 110 3.81 36.82 -26.04
N ARG A 111 5.13 37.02 -25.89
CA ARG A 111 6.03 36.11 -25.16
C ARG A 111 5.61 35.90 -23.72
N SER A 112 5.34 36.96 -22.95
CA SER A 112 5.10 36.84 -21.50
C SER A 112 3.88 35.96 -21.20
N ASP A 113 2.79 36.18 -21.92
CA ASP A 113 1.55 35.41 -21.75
C ASP A 113 1.71 33.98 -22.26
N TYR A 114 2.37 33.80 -23.41
CA TYR A 114 2.65 32.47 -23.95
C TYR A 114 3.52 31.62 -23.00
N TYR A 115 4.57 32.20 -22.41
CA TYR A 115 5.42 31.53 -21.42
C TYR A 115 4.66 31.16 -20.16
N THR A 116 3.83 32.07 -19.67
CA THR A 116 3.04 31.85 -18.46
C THR A 116 2.03 30.71 -18.68
N ILE A 117 1.34 30.72 -19.83
CA ILE A 117 0.42 29.64 -20.22
C ILE A 117 1.15 28.31 -20.37
N LEU A 118 2.30 28.27 -21.06
CA LEU A 118 3.05 27.04 -21.28
C LEU A 118 3.65 26.47 -19.98
N ARG A 119 4.13 27.33 -19.06
CA ARG A 119 4.57 26.92 -17.72
C ARG A 119 3.42 26.36 -16.90
N GLY A 120 2.25 27.01 -16.92
CA GLY A 120 1.06 26.52 -16.23
C GLY A 120 0.68 25.10 -16.69
N ARG A 121 0.69 24.87 -18.00
CA ARG A 121 0.43 23.55 -18.59
C ARG A 121 1.47 22.49 -18.23
N LEU A 122 2.75 22.86 -18.23
CA LEU A 122 3.81 21.94 -17.81
C LEU A 122 3.67 21.53 -16.35
N LYS A 123 3.29 22.49 -15.49
CA LYS A 123 2.99 22.21 -14.08
C LYS A 123 1.81 21.23 -13.96
N GLU A 124 0.71 21.48 -14.65
CA GLU A 124 -0.48 20.62 -14.67
C GLU A 124 -0.16 19.19 -15.14
N ILE A 125 0.64 19.03 -16.20
CA ILE A 125 1.09 17.70 -16.66
C ILE A 125 1.96 17.03 -15.60
N ALA A 126 2.91 17.75 -15.02
CA ALA A 126 3.80 17.20 -14.01
C ALA A 126 3.02 16.71 -12.78
N GLU A 127 2.05 17.49 -12.30
CA GLU A 127 1.15 17.13 -11.20
C GLU A 127 0.30 15.89 -11.54
N THR A 128 -0.21 15.80 -12.78
CA THR A 128 -0.99 14.64 -13.23
C THR A 128 -0.12 13.38 -13.36
N ILE A 129 1.09 13.51 -13.89
CA ILE A 129 2.09 12.43 -13.97
C ILE A 129 2.44 11.94 -12.56
N GLU A 130 2.69 12.84 -11.62
CA GLU A 130 2.98 12.50 -10.23
C GLU A 130 1.82 11.73 -9.59
N SER A 131 0.59 12.22 -9.80
CA SER A 131 -0.64 11.59 -9.30
C SER A 131 -0.84 10.18 -9.85
N LEU A 132 -0.64 9.98 -11.16
CA LEU A 132 -0.71 8.65 -11.78
C LEU A 132 0.36 7.71 -11.23
N ASN A 133 1.60 8.17 -11.12
CA ASN A 133 2.67 7.34 -10.55
C ASN A 133 2.37 6.95 -9.10
N LYS A 134 1.81 7.85 -8.30
CA LYS A 134 1.43 7.59 -6.91
C LYS A 134 0.35 6.50 -6.85
N VAL A 135 -0.69 6.62 -7.66
CA VAL A 135 -1.79 5.64 -7.68
C VAL A 135 -1.33 4.28 -8.19
N ILE A 136 -0.53 4.25 -9.28
CA ILE A 136 0.02 3.00 -9.84
C ILE A 136 0.86 2.24 -8.80
N LYS A 137 1.57 2.96 -7.91
CA LYS A 137 2.43 2.35 -6.87
C LYS A 137 1.72 2.16 -5.51
N GLY A 138 0.51 2.67 -5.35
CA GLY A 138 -0.04 3.15 -4.08
C GLY A 138 -0.95 2.21 -3.30
N LEU A 139 -0.96 0.90 -3.58
CA LEU A 139 -1.70 -0.04 -2.75
C LEU A 139 -0.98 -0.26 -1.41
N ASN A 140 -1.74 -0.13 -0.32
CA ASN A 140 -1.29 -0.50 1.02
C ASN A 140 -1.03 -2.01 1.09
N SER A 141 -0.02 -2.44 1.85
CA SER A 141 0.40 -3.84 1.95
C SER A 141 -0.71 -4.78 2.40
N GLU A 142 -1.47 -4.36 3.39
CA GLU A 142 -2.56 -5.15 3.97
C GLU A 142 -3.75 -5.26 3.02
N LEU A 143 -4.08 -4.16 2.32
CA LEU A 143 -5.12 -4.16 1.31
C LEU A 143 -4.71 -5.03 0.11
N PHE A 144 -3.47 -4.93 -0.34
CA PHE A 144 -2.97 -5.74 -1.45
C PHE A 144 -3.03 -7.24 -1.11
N LEU A 145 -2.58 -7.63 0.08
CA LEU A 145 -2.65 -9.03 0.52
C LEU A 145 -4.09 -9.55 0.55
N PHE A 146 -5.03 -8.76 1.05
CA PHE A 146 -6.46 -9.10 1.01
C PHE A 146 -6.99 -9.26 -0.42
N LEU A 147 -6.63 -8.36 -1.34
CA LEU A 147 -7.04 -8.43 -2.75
C LEU A 147 -6.41 -9.64 -3.46
N LEU A 148 -5.16 -9.97 -3.13
CA LEU A 148 -4.47 -11.14 -3.65
C LEU A 148 -5.16 -12.43 -3.19
N GLU A 149 -5.49 -12.54 -1.91
CA GLU A 149 -6.26 -13.68 -1.36
C GLU A 149 -7.63 -13.81 -2.02
N SER A 150 -8.34 -12.69 -2.14
CA SER A 150 -9.62 -12.61 -2.84
C SER A 150 -9.51 -13.07 -4.29
N TYR A 151 -8.46 -12.66 -5.00
CA TYR A 151 -8.20 -13.08 -6.37
C TYR A 151 -7.96 -14.58 -6.46
N VAL A 152 -7.03 -15.13 -5.67
CA VAL A 152 -6.71 -16.56 -5.78
C VAL A 152 -7.85 -17.49 -5.33
N GLU A 153 -8.81 -16.98 -4.58
CA GLU A 153 -10.02 -17.73 -4.20
C GLU A 153 -11.17 -17.60 -5.21
N LYS A 154 -11.27 -16.48 -5.94
CA LYS A 154 -12.46 -16.16 -6.77
C LYS A 154 -12.18 -15.96 -8.25
N ALA A 155 -10.92 -15.90 -8.69
CA ALA A 155 -10.57 -15.63 -10.09
C ALA A 155 -11.15 -16.66 -11.05
N LEU A 156 -11.17 -17.94 -10.68
CA LEU A 156 -11.76 -19.00 -11.50
C LEU A 156 -13.28 -18.82 -11.68
N GLU A 157 -13.99 -18.51 -10.59
CA GLU A 157 -15.44 -18.26 -10.62
C GLU A 157 -15.79 -17.01 -11.46
N LEU A 158 -14.90 -16.03 -11.51
CA LEU A 158 -15.13 -14.71 -12.12
C LEU A 158 -14.48 -14.52 -13.50
N ASN A 159 -13.99 -15.60 -14.12
CA ASN A 159 -13.28 -15.56 -15.41
C ASN A 159 -12.07 -14.60 -15.43
N GLY A 160 -11.37 -14.46 -14.30
CA GLY A 160 -10.24 -13.53 -14.12
C GLY A 160 -8.87 -14.12 -14.46
N LEU A 161 -8.79 -15.33 -15.03
CA LEU A 161 -7.54 -16.03 -15.32
C LEU A 161 -6.66 -15.34 -16.37
N ASP A 162 -7.28 -14.56 -17.26
CA ASP A 162 -6.57 -13.76 -18.26
C ASP A 162 -5.58 -12.78 -17.57
N LYS A 163 -5.95 -12.26 -16.39
CA LYS A 163 -5.16 -11.34 -15.56
C LYS A 163 -4.09 -12.00 -14.69
N ALA A 164 -4.02 -13.33 -14.60
CA ALA A 164 -3.16 -14.03 -13.64
C ALA A 164 -1.68 -13.63 -13.75
N SER A 165 -1.17 -13.49 -14.98
CA SER A 165 0.21 -13.06 -15.23
C SER A 165 0.48 -11.66 -14.66
N ARG A 166 -0.49 -10.74 -14.79
CA ARG A 166 -0.38 -9.38 -14.26
C ARG A 166 -0.47 -9.36 -12.73
N VAL A 167 -1.33 -10.19 -12.15
CA VAL A 167 -1.41 -10.35 -10.69
C VAL A 167 -0.09 -10.90 -10.14
N MET A 168 0.56 -11.82 -10.84
CA MET A 168 1.86 -12.36 -10.44
C MET A 168 2.98 -11.32 -10.48
N GLU A 169 2.99 -10.45 -11.50
CA GLU A 169 3.91 -9.31 -11.51
C GLU A 169 3.71 -8.40 -10.29
N LEU A 170 2.46 -8.04 -10.00
CA LEU A 170 2.14 -7.21 -8.83
C LEU A 170 2.47 -7.91 -7.50
N ALA A 171 2.28 -9.22 -7.42
CA ALA A 171 2.61 -10.01 -6.23
C ALA A 171 4.14 -10.03 -6.00
N ARG A 172 4.94 -10.11 -7.07
CA ARG A 172 6.40 -9.99 -6.97
C ARG A 172 6.83 -8.59 -6.53
N GLU A 173 6.27 -7.54 -7.15
CA GLU A 173 6.53 -6.15 -6.74
C GLU A 173 6.14 -5.90 -5.27
N PHE A 174 5.07 -6.54 -4.81
CA PHE A 174 4.67 -6.52 -3.40
C PHE A 174 5.64 -7.31 -2.52
N GLY A 175 6.11 -8.48 -2.96
CA GLY A 175 7.10 -9.28 -2.24
C GLY A 175 8.38 -8.50 -1.95
N ASP A 176 8.87 -7.71 -2.91
CA ASP A 176 10.03 -6.84 -2.72
C ASP A 176 9.76 -5.78 -1.64
N LYS A 177 8.62 -5.07 -1.71
CA LYS A 177 8.21 -4.07 -0.70
C LYS A 177 8.01 -4.69 0.68
N TRP A 178 7.43 -5.88 0.73
CA TRP A 178 7.19 -6.62 1.95
C TRP A 178 8.51 -7.09 2.57
N SER A 179 9.49 -7.50 1.76
CA SER A 179 10.84 -7.83 2.24
C SER A 179 11.48 -6.62 2.94
N ASP A 180 11.35 -5.42 2.38
CA ASP A 180 11.85 -4.19 3.02
C ASP A 180 11.12 -3.88 4.35
N GLU A 181 9.78 -4.00 4.36
CA GLU A 181 8.97 -3.81 5.58
C GLU A 181 9.31 -4.85 6.66
N ARG A 182 9.54 -6.10 6.24
CA ARG A 182 9.92 -7.22 7.10
C ARG A 182 11.27 -7.00 7.74
N LEU A 183 12.31 -6.62 6.98
CA LEU A 183 13.64 -6.30 7.52
C LEU A 183 13.56 -5.18 8.57
N ARG A 184 12.71 -4.18 8.34
CA ARG A 184 12.46 -3.12 9.32
C ARG A 184 11.81 -3.67 10.59
N ILE A 185 10.78 -4.51 10.47
CA ILE A 185 10.13 -5.12 11.64
C ILE A 185 11.09 -6.04 12.40
N GLU A 186 11.92 -6.83 11.71
CA GLU A 186 12.96 -7.67 12.32
C GLU A 186 13.98 -6.82 13.09
N SER A 187 14.37 -5.66 12.56
CA SER A 187 15.22 -4.71 13.29
C SER A 187 14.52 -4.12 14.52
N GLU A 188 13.21 -3.83 14.43
CA GLU A 188 12.42 -3.37 15.58
C GLU A 188 12.30 -4.47 16.65
N LEU A 189 12.12 -5.74 16.25
CA LEU A 189 12.10 -6.90 17.14
C LEU A 189 13.44 -7.06 17.86
N SER A 190 14.56 -6.99 17.16
CA SER A 190 15.89 -7.05 17.77
C SER A 190 16.10 -5.92 18.80
N SER A 191 15.61 -4.71 18.52
CA SER A 191 15.66 -3.61 19.49
C SER A 191 14.78 -3.85 20.72
N LEU A 192 13.62 -4.52 20.56
CA LEU A 192 12.76 -4.89 21.68
C LEU A 192 13.41 -5.99 22.51
N ASP A 193 14.04 -6.98 21.88
CA ASP A 193 14.77 -8.06 22.55
C ASP A 193 15.92 -7.51 23.41
N SER A 194 16.74 -6.59 22.87
CA SER A 194 17.78 -5.91 23.66
C SER A 194 17.21 -5.16 24.86
N ARG A 195 16.05 -4.51 24.70
CA ARG A 195 15.40 -3.79 25.81
C ARG A 195 14.80 -4.73 26.85
N ILE A 196 14.31 -5.89 26.45
CA ILE A 196 13.89 -6.97 27.35
C ILE A 196 15.09 -7.44 28.19
N GLU A 197 16.24 -7.65 27.57
CA GLU A 197 17.48 -8.01 28.27
C GLU A 197 17.91 -6.94 29.30
N GLU A 198 17.91 -5.66 28.90
CA GLU A 198 18.22 -4.54 29.80
C GLU A 198 17.28 -4.48 31.02
N LEU A 199 15.97 -4.66 30.81
CA LEU A 199 15.00 -4.64 31.91
C LEU A 199 15.14 -5.86 32.83
N ASN A 200 15.47 -7.03 32.28
CA ASN A 200 15.76 -8.22 33.08
C ASN A 200 17.02 -8.04 33.94
N GLU A 201 18.07 -7.42 33.40
CA GLU A 201 19.27 -7.10 34.18
C GLU A 201 18.97 -6.07 35.27
N LYS A 202 18.13 -5.07 34.98
CA LYS A 202 17.66 -4.11 35.97
C LYS A 202 16.83 -4.76 37.09
N LEU A 203 16.01 -5.76 36.78
CA LEU A 203 15.30 -6.54 37.81
C LEU A 203 16.27 -7.27 38.72
N ARG A 204 17.28 -7.95 38.15
CA ARG A 204 18.33 -8.62 38.94
C ARG A 204 19.09 -7.64 39.82
N GLU A 205 19.43 -6.47 39.30
CA GLU A 205 20.10 -5.42 40.08
C GLU A 205 19.24 -4.98 41.27
N ILE A 206 17.93 -4.77 41.06
CA ILE A 206 16.98 -4.41 42.13
C ILE A 206 16.93 -5.51 43.21
N GLU A 207 16.90 -6.78 42.81
CA GLU A 207 16.93 -7.92 43.73
C GLU A 207 18.22 -8.00 44.53
N VAL A 208 19.38 -7.80 43.90
CA VAL A 208 20.69 -7.80 44.57
C VAL A 208 20.77 -6.66 45.58
N ARG A 209 20.39 -5.43 45.20
CA ARG A 209 20.41 -4.26 46.10
C ARG A 209 19.48 -4.44 47.30
N PHE A 210 18.31 -5.06 47.10
CA PHE A 210 17.43 -5.43 48.19
C PHE A 210 18.07 -6.48 49.12
N ALA A 211 18.70 -7.51 48.56
CA ALA A 211 19.39 -8.54 49.34
C ALA A 211 20.58 -7.98 50.14
N LEU A 212 21.26 -6.95 49.63
CA LEU A 212 22.32 -6.21 50.34
C LEU A 212 21.77 -5.24 51.41
N GLY A 213 20.46 -5.07 51.51
CA GLY A 213 19.81 -4.18 52.45
C GLY A 213 19.84 -2.69 52.05
N GLU A 214 20.19 -2.38 50.80
CA GLU A 214 20.15 -0.99 50.29
C GLU A 214 18.72 -0.47 50.12
N TYR A 215 17.76 -1.37 49.93
CA TYR A 215 16.34 -1.05 49.80
C TYR A 215 15.55 -1.61 50.97
N ASP A 216 14.66 -0.79 51.53
CA ASP A 216 13.56 -1.31 52.33
C ASP A 216 12.53 -2.04 51.43
N LYS A 217 11.63 -2.79 52.05
CA LYS A 217 10.64 -3.60 51.35
C LYS A 217 9.74 -2.76 50.43
N SER A 218 9.33 -1.58 50.85
CA SER A 218 8.44 -0.71 50.06
C SER A 218 9.17 -0.19 48.81
N THR A 219 10.40 0.27 48.99
CA THR A 219 11.24 0.77 47.89
C THR A 219 11.55 -0.33 46.87
N PHE A 220 11.82 -1.55 47.34
CA PHE A 220 12.01 -2.72 46.48
C PHE A 220 10.76 -3.04 45.67
N GLU A 221 9.60 -3.16 46.33
CA GLU A 221 8.34 -3.52 45.65
C GLU A 221 7.93 -2.46 44.61
N GLU A 222 8.08 -1.17 44.92
CA GLU A 222 7.78 -0.08 43.98
C GLU A 222 8.66 -0.16 42.71
N LYS A 223 9.98 -0.29 42.90
CA LYS A 223 10.94 -0.37 41.79
C LYS A 223 10.73 -1.63 40.97
N ARG A 224 10.51 -2.78 41.61
CA ARG A 224 10.26 -4.06 40.93
C ARG A 224 9.00 -3.98 40.07
N LEU A 225 7.88 -3.53 40.64
CA LEU A 225 6.61 -3.40 39.92
C LEU A 225 6.69 -2.44 38.73
N ALA A 226 7.45 -1.34 38.86
CA ALA A 226 7.65 -0.41 37.75
C ALA A 226 8.36 -1.07 36.56
N VAL A 227 9.43 -1.85 36.83
CA VAL A 227 10.19 -2.56 35.80
C VAL A 227 9.40 -3.74 35.23
N GLU A 228 8.68 -4.50 36.07
CA GLU A 228 7.81 -5.61 35.64
C GLU A 228 6.72 -5.13 34.67
N ARG A 229 6.08 -3.98 34.94
CA ARG A 229 5.09 -3.38 34.03
C ARG A 229 5.68 -2.95 32.71
N GLU A 230 6.89 -2.38 32.72
CA GLU A 230 7.57 -2.00 31.49
C GLU A 230 7.95 -3.24 30.67
N LEU A 231 8.46 -4.28 31.34
CA LEU A 231 8.80 -5.56 30.73
C LEU A 231 7.58 -6.21 30.09
N GLU A 232 6.46 -6.31 30.81
CA GLU A 232 5.21 -6.86 30.29
C GLU A 232 4.74 -6.10 29.03
N LYS A 233 4.82 -4.77 29.04
CA LYS A 233 4.45 -3.95 27.88
C LYS A 233 5.32 -4.27 26.67
N ILE A 234 6.64 -4.35 26.85
CA ILE A 234 7.59 -4.58 25.75
C ILE A 234 7.47 -6.01 25.20
N VAL A 235 7.32 -7.01 26.08
CA VAL A 235 7.08 -8.40 25.67
C VAL A 235 5.81 -8.51 24.84
N ASN A 236 4.71 -7.89 25.30
CA ASN A 236 3.45 -7.89 24.54
C ASN A 236 3.58 -7.20 23.17
N GLU A 237 4.35 -6.11 23.07
CA GLU A 237 4.61 -5.44 21.80
C GLU A 237 5.44 -6.31 20.84
N ARG A 238 6.48 -6.95 21.37
CA ARG A 238 7.36 -7.89 20.64
C ARG A 238 6.55 -9.06 20.09
N ASP A 239 5.73 -9.70 20.93
CA ASP A 239 4.88 -10.83 20.54
C ASP A 239 3.76 -10.43 19.57
N ALA A 240 3.25 -9.20 19.66
CA ALA A 240 2.27 -8.69 18.69
C ALA A 240 2.90 -8.48 17.31
N LYS A 241 4.12 -7.92 17.25
CA LYS A 241 4.86 -7.70 16.00
C LYS A 241 5.29 -9.01 15.35
N GLU A 242 5.81 -9.96 16.13
CA GLU A 242 6.20 -11.27 15.62
C GLU A 242 5.01 -12.02 15.02
N ARG A 243 3.89 -12.12 15.75
CA ARG A 243 2.66 -12.75 15.23
C ARG A 243 2.15 -12.09 13.96
N MET A 244 2.20 -10.77 13.88
CA MET A 244 1.79 -10.04 12.67
C MET A 244 2.70 -10.39 11.48
N LEU A 245 4.01 -10.49 11.70
CA LEU A 245 4.99 -10.84 10.66
C LEU A 245 4.75 -12.27 10.16
N GLU A 246 4.63 -13.25 11.06
CA GLU A 246 4.37 -14.64 10.73
C GLU A 246 3.04 -14.82 9.99
N GLU A 247 1.98 -14.15 10.46
CA GLU A 247 0.66 -14.21 9.83
C GLU A 247 0.70 -13.68 8.40
N ARG A 248 1.37 -12.54 8.18
CA ARG A 248 1.51 -11.94 6.85
C ARG A 248 2.35 -12.79 5.91
N ASP A 249 3.49 -13.31 6.37
CA ASP A 249 4.36 -14.21 5.61
C ASP A 249 3.58 -15.45 5.17
N ALA A 250 2.89 -16.10 6.10
CA ALA A 250 2.12 -17.30 5.81
C ALA A 250 0.96 -17.03 4.83
N ARG A 251 0.27 -15.90 4.97
CA ARG A 251 -0.79 -15.49 4.04
C ARG A 251 -0.25 -15.22 2.65
N PHE A 252 0.85 -14.49 2.55
CA PHE A 252 1.46 -14.14 1.27
C PHE A 252 1.97 -15.38 0.53
N LEU A 253 2.68 -16.28 1.22
CA LEU A 253 3.17 -17.53 0.64
C LEU A 253 2.02 -18.42 0.14
N ARG A 254 0.97 -18.62 0.96
CA ARG A 254 -0.21 -19.39 0.52
C ARG A 254 -0.89 -18.78 -0.70
N ALA A 255 -0.95 -17.45 -0.77
CA ALA A 255 -1.55 -16.78 -1.91
C ALA A 255 -0.67 -16.92 -3.17
N LEU A 256 0.66 -16.84 -3.04
CA LEU A 256 1.58 -17.10 -4.15
C LEU A 256 1.48 -18.54 -4.67
N GLU A 257 1.48 -19.53 -3.78
CA GLU A 257 1.32 -20.95 -4.17
C GLU A 257 0.04 -21.18 -4.97
N LYS A 258 -1.10 -20.64 -4.50
CA LYS A 258 -2.36 -20.73 -5.25
C LYS A 258 -2.31 -20.00 -6.59
N LEU A 259 -1.63 -18.85 -6.65
CA LEU A 259 -1.49 -18.10 -7.89
C LEU A 259 -0.63 -18.84 -8.93
N GLU A 260 0.39 -19.58 -8.49
CA GLU A 260 1.20 -20.43 -9.35
C GLU A 260 0.38 -21.59 -9.95
N VAL A 261 -0.51 -22.19 -9.16
CA VAL A 261 -1.47 -23.19 -9.66
C VAL A 261 -2.38 -22.59 -10.74
N ILE A 262 -2.97 -21.42 -10.46
CA ILE A 262 -3.82 -20.67 -11.40
C ILE A 262 -3.07 -20.36 -12.72
N LEU A 263 -1.78 -20.02 -12.64
CA LEU A 263 -0.94 -19.79 -13.83
C LEU A 263 -0.66 -21.07 -14.61
N GLY A 264 -0.51 -22.20 -13.93
CA GLY A 264 -0.35 -23.52 -14.54
C GLY A 264 -1.60 -23.97 -15.31
N GLU A 265 -2.79 -23.65 -14.81
CA GLU A 265 -4.07 -23.97 -15.48
C GLU A 265 -4.33 -23.15 -16.76
N LYS A 266 -3.57 -22.08 -17.00
CA LYS A 266 -3.65 -21.26 -18.23
C LYS A 266 -2.87 -21.87 -19.40
N GLN A 267 -1.94 -22.80 -19.15
CA GLN A 267 -1.09 -23.45 -20.15
C GLN A 267 -1.79 -24.66 -20.79
#